data_AF-A0A962SCC0-F1
#
_entry.id   AF-A0A962SCC0-F1
#
_cell.length_a   1.000
_cell.length_b   1.000
_cell.length_c   1.000
_cell.angle_alpha   90.00
_cell.angle_beta   90.00
_cell.angle_gamma   90.00
#
_symmetry.space_group_name_H-M   'P 1'
#
loop_
_entity.id
_entity.type
_entity.pdbx_description
1 polymer ?
#
loop_
_entity_poly.entity_id
_entity_poly.type
_entity_poly.pdbx_seq_one_letter_code
_entity_poly.pdbx_strand_id
1 'polypeptide(L)'
;FLIGYGIEPGFAWFGIVPVLLAQFVLILACSLFAASLTPFFPELKLIIDNVILALMFLSGVFFNLDSMEPGVREVLMLNPVAILIRDARGVLLGSELPVDHGLLYVLVVSAVLASLATFLLVRYDRLYPKVLTS
;
A
#
# COMPACT_ATOMS: atom_id res chain seq x y z
N PHE A 1 25.89 -4.19 6.88
CA PHE A 1 25.33 -5.50 6.45
C PHE A 1 25.31 -5.63 4.93
N LEU A 2 24.85 -4.63 4.17
CA LEU A 2 24.78 -4.68 2.69
C LEU A 2 26.13 -4.57 1.95
N ILE A 3 27.16 -3.98 2.56
CA ILE A 3 28.51 -3.87 1.95
C ILE A 3 29.23 -5.24 1.87
N GLY A 4 28.81 -6.24 2.67
CA GLY A 4 29.41 -7.57 2.67
C GLY A 4 28.93 -8.50 1.54
N TYR A 5 27.92 -8.10 0.76
CA TYR A 5 27.28 -8.94 -0.27
C TYR A 5 27.75 -8.65 -1.71
N GLY A 6 28.72 -7.74 -1.91
CA GLY A 6 29.27 -7.46 -3.24
C GLY A 6 28.32 -6.75 -4.21
N ILE A 7 27.20 -6.20 -3.72
CA ILE A 7 26.29 -5.40 -4.54
C ILE A 7 26.85 -3.98 -4.60
N GLU A 8 27.46 -3.63 -5.74
CA GLU A 8 27.88 -2.26 -6.02
C GLU A 8 26.65 -1.34 -5.99
N PRO A 9 26.69 -0.18 -5.32
CA PRO A 9 25.59 0.79 -5.34
C PRO A 9 25.47 1.41 -6.74
N GLY A 10 24.85 0.67 -7.66
CA GLY A 10 24.50 1.12 -8.99
C GLY A 10 23.22 1.97 -8.99
N PHE A 11 22.96 2.64 -10.12
CA PHE A 11 21.79 3.50 -10.38
C PHE A 11 20.42 2.88 -9.99
N ALA A 12 20.34 1.55 -9.87
CA ALA A 12 19.16 0.83 -9.37
C ALA A 12 18.68 1.32 -7.99
N TRP A 13 19.58 1.75 -7.10
CA TRP A 13 19.20 2.26 -5.76
C TRP A 13 18.30 3.50 -5.82
N PHE A 14 18.41 4.33 -6.86
CA PHE A 14 17.49 5.46 -7.03
C PHE A 14 16.06 5.01 -7.33
N GLY A 15 15.87 3.82 -7.90
CA GLY A 15 14.56 3.23 -8.16
C GLY A 15 13.78 2.86 -6.89
N ILE A 16 14.44 2.69 -5.74
CA ILE A 16 13.74 2.37 -4.49
C ILE A 16 13.02 3.58 -3.90
N VAL A 17 13.54 4.78 -4.16
CA VAL A 17 12.98 6.04 -3.65
C VAL A 17 11.52 6.24 -4.09
N PRO A 18 11.16 6.17 -5.40
CA PRO A 18 9.78 6.29 -5.83
C PRO A 18 8.88 5.17 -5.30
N VAL A 19 9.40 3.94 -5.15
CA VAL A 19 8.65 2.82 -4.55
C VAL A 19 8.31 3.12 -3.09
N LEU A 20 9.27 3.59 -2.30
CA LEU A 20 9.05 3.97 -0.90
C LEU A 20 8.10 5.17 -0.77
N LEU A 21 8.19 6.16 -1.66
CA LEU A 21 7.25 7.28 -1.71
C LEU A 21 5.83 6.81 -2.01
N ALA A 22 5.65 5.94 -3.01
CA ALA A 22 4.34 5.37 -3.34
C ALA A 22 3.77 4.55 -2.16
N GLN A 23 4.62 3.75 -1.50
CA GLN A 23 4.23 3.03 -0.28
C GLN A 23 3.80 3.98 0.84
N PHE A 24 4.54 5.07 1.06
CA PHE A 24 4.21 6.05 2.07
C PHE A 24 2.86 6.75 1.80
N VAL A 25 2.63 7.13 0.54
CA VAL A 25 1.35 7.73 0.11
C VAL A 25 0.18 6.76 0.30
N LEU A 26 0.37 5.48 -0.02
CA LEU A 26 -0.65 4.44 0.21
C LEU A 26 -0.98 4.29 1.69
N ILE A 27 0.04 4.22 2.57
CA ILE A 27 -0.15 4.12 4.01
C ILE A 27 -0.90 5.34 4.55
N LEU A 28 -0.55 6.55 4.09
CA LEU A 28 -1.26 7.77 4.48
C LEU A 28 -2.72 7.73 4.04
N ALA A 29 -3.00 7.37 2.78
CA ALA A 29 -4.36 7.28 2.26
C ALA A 29 -5.23 6.28 3.06
N CYS A 30 -4.70 5.09 3.33
CA CYS A 30 -5.36 4.08 4.17
C CYS A 30 -5.58 4.58 5.61
N SER A 31 -4.60 5.26 6.20
CA SER A 31 -4.69 5.80 7.56
C SER A 31 -5.75 6.91 7.66
N LEU A 32 -5.80 7.81 6.69
CA LEU A 32 -6.84 8.84 6.58
C LEU A 32 -8.23 8.21 6.42
N PHE A 33 -8.34 7.18 5.59
CA PHE A 33 -9.60 6.46 5.41
C PHE A 33 -10.05 5.78 6.70
N ALA A 34 -9.16 5.05 7.38
CA ALA A 34 -9.43 4.44 8.67
C ALA A 34 -9.82 5.47 9.75
N ALA A 35 -9.11 6.59 9.82
CA ALA A 35 -9.41 7.68 10.74
C ALA A 35 -10.81 8.29 10.49
N SER A 36 -11.22 8.39 9.22
CA SER A 36 -12.56 8.88 8.86
C SER A 36 -13.70 7.95 9.31
N LEU A 37 -13.40 6.65 9.44
CA LEU A 37 -14.39 5.60 9.74
C LEU A 37 -14.44 5.23 11.24
N THR A 38 -13.33 5.40 11.95
CA THR A 38 -13.19 5.16 13.39
C THR A 38 -14.28 5.78 14.26
N PRO A 39 -14.72 7.05 14.07
CA PRO A 39 -15.78 7.63 14.89
C PRO A 39 -17.17 7.03 14.63
N PHE A 40 -17.41 6.41 13.46
CA PHE A 40 -18.69 5.78 13.13
C PHE A 40 -18.79 4.35 13.65
N PHE A 41 -17.67 3.62 13.65
CA PHE A 41 -17.64 2.21 14.00
C PHE A 41 -16.33 1.88 14.72
N PRO A 42 -16.32 1.91 16.07
CA PRO A 42 -15.16 1.48 16.86
C PRO A 42 -14.72 0.03 16.54
N GLU A 43 -15.68 -0.80 16.13
CA GLU A 43 -15.49 -2.21 15.75
C GLU A 43 -14.67 -2.39 14.45
N LEU A 44 -14.64 -1.38 13.57
CA LEU A 44 -13.86 -1.43 12.33
C LEU A 44 -12.35 -1.47 12.60
N LYS A 45 -11.89 -0.99 13.75
CA LYS A 45 -10.47 -1.09 14.14
C LYS A 45 -9.98 -2.54 14.17
N LEU A 46 -10.80 -3.47 14.68
CA LEU A 46 -10.49 -4.90 14.72
C LEU A 46 -10.44 -5.52 13.32
N ILE A 47 -11.34 -5.06 12.42
CA ILE A 47 -11.40 -5.53 11.04
C ILE A 47 -10.16 -5.05 10.27
N ILE A 48 -9.74 -3.78 10.47
CA ILE A 48 -8.56 -3.21 9.82
C ILE A 48 -7.30 -4.02 10.16
N ASP A 49 -7.10 -4.38 11.43
CA ASP A 49 -5.94 -5.20 11.84
C ASP A 49 -5.93 -6.56 11.15
N ASN A 50 -7.08 -7.23 11.05
CA ASN A 50 -7.22 -8.50 10.33
C ASN A 50 -6.98 -8.35 8.82
N VAL A 51 -7.43 -7.25 8.22
CA VAL A 51 -7.20 -6.94 6.80
C VAL A 51 -5.72 -6.68 6.54
N ILE A 52 -5.01 -5.95 7.42
CA ILE A 52 -3.56 -5.73 7.31
C ILE A 52 -2.81 -7.08 7.38
N LEU A 53 -3.19 -7.95 8.32
CA LEU A 53 -2.60 -9.29 8.42
C LEU A 53 -2.84 -10.10 7.13
N ALA A 54 -4.06 -10.10 6.61
CA ALA A 54 -4.39 -10.77 5.36
C ALA A 54 -3.62 -10.19 4.15
N LEU A 55 -3.50 -8.86 4.07
CA LEU A 55 -2.71 -8.17 3.05
C LEU A 55 -1.22 -8.53 3.14
N MET A 56 -0.67 -8.68 4.35
CA MET A 56 0.70 -9.13 4.54
C MET A 56 0.90 -10.54 3.98
N PHE A 57 -0.03 -11.47 4.25
CA PHE A 57 -0.02 -12.82 3.67
C PHE A 57 -0.18 -12.80 2.15
N LEU A 58 -1.05 -11.94 1.61
CA LEU A 58 -1.29 -11.81 0.17
C LEU A 58 -0.17 -11.12 -0.59
N SER A 59 0.68 -10.32 0.06
CA SER A 59 1.67 -9.47 -0.62
C SER A 59 2.85 -10.21 -1.27
N GLY A 60 2.86 -11.55 -1.27
CA GLY A 60 3.89 -12.35 -1.95
C GLY A 60 5.23 -12.40 -1.20
N VAL A 61 5.27 -11.97 0.08
CA VAL A 61 6.43 -12.21 0.96
C VAL A 61 6.60 -13.70 1.24
N PHE A 62 5.50 -14.45 1.36
CA PHE A 62 5.52 -15.90 1.56
C PHE A 62 5.34 -16.72 0.27
N PHE A 63 4.83 -16.13 -0.81
CA PHE A 63 4.46 -16.85 -2.03
C PHE A 63 5.23 -16.33 -3.25
N ASN A 64 6.00 -17.19 -3.90
CA ASN A 64 6.64 -16.88 -5.17
C ASN A 64 5.56 -16.83 -6.28
N LEU A 65 5.36 -15.63 -6.83
CA LEU A 65 4.40 -15.34 -7.91
C LEU A 65 4.65 -16.21 -9.15
N ASP A 66 5.89 -16.66 -9.37
CA ASP A 66 6.29 -17.46 -10.55
C ASP A 66 5.86 -18.93 -10.46
N SER A 67 5.51 -19.42 -9.26
CA SER A 67 5.06 -20.80 -9.05
C SER A 67 3.53 -20.94 -8.97
N MET A 68 2.78 -19.85 -9.19
CA MET A 68 1.33 -19.83 -9.00
C MET A 68 0.55 -19.94 -10.31
N GLU A 69 -0.65 -20.53 -10.21
CA GLU A 69 -1.59 -20.67 -11.32
C GLU A 69 -1.98 -19.28 -11.87
N PRO A 70 -2.12 -19.11 -13.20
CA PRO A 70 -2.29 -17.78 -13.83
C PRO A 70 -3.45 -16.96 -13.25
N GLY A 71 -4.57 -17.60 -12.90
CA GLY A 71 -5.73 -16.91 -12.34
C GLY A 71 -5.49 -16.31 -10.95
N VAL A 72 -4.66 -16.96 -10.12
CA VAL A 72 -4.32 -16.45 -8.78
C VAL A 72 -3.32 -15.29 -8.90
N ARG A 73 -2.39 -15.38 -9.87
CA ARG A 73 -1.42 -14.31 -10.16
C ARG A 73 -2.11 -13.00 -10.54
N GLU A 74 -3.13 -13.03 -11.40
CA GLU A 74 -3.87 -11.83 -11.80
C GLU A 74 -4.60 -11.17 -10.63
N VAL A 75 -5.26 -11.97 -9.77
CA VAL A 75 -5.93 -11.47 -8.57
C VAL A 75 -4.93 -10.85 -7.59
N LEU A 76 -3.75 -11.44 -7.45
CA LEU A 76 -2.67 -10.90 -6.62
C LEU A 76 -2.09 -9.60 -7.20
N MET A 77 -1.99 -9.48 -8.53
CA MET A 77 -1.51 -8.27 -9.20
C MET A 77 -2.49 -7.09 -9.10
N LEU A 78 -3.74 -7.30 -8.68
CA LEU A 78 -4.65 -6.22 -8.31
C LEU A 78 -4.30 -5.56 -6.97
N ASN A 79 -3.53 -6.25 -6.12
CA ASN A 79 -3.15 -5.75 -4.80
C ASN A 79 -2.00 -4.72 -4.92
N PRO A 80 -2.24 -3.44 -4.57
CA PRO A 80 -1.20 -2.40 -4.66
C PRO A 80 0.02 -2.70 -3.79
N VAL A 81 -0.14 -3.45 -2.69
CA VAL A 81 0.97 -3.87 -1.82
C VAL A 81 1.85 -4.92 -2.52
N ALA A 82 1.26 -5.85 -3.27
CA ALA A 82 2.01 -6.88 -4.01
C ALA A 82 2.88 -6.26 -5.11
N ILE A 83 2.35 -5.24 -5.81
CA ILE A 83 3.10 -4.46 -6.82
C ILE A 83 4.32 -3.79 -6.17
N LEU A 84 4.14 -3.12 -5.03
CA LEU A 84 5.23 -2.47 -4.31
C LEU A 84 6.33 -3.45 -3.88
N ILE A 85 5.97 -4.65 -3.41
CA ILE A 85 6.95 -5.66 -2.98
C ILE A 85 7.70 -6.26 -4.16
N ARG A 86 7.01 -6.51 -5.27
CA ARG A 86 7.64 -6.96 -6.52
C ARG A 86 8.66 -5.93 -7.00
N ASP A 87 8.27 -4.67 -7.08
CA ASP A 87 9.12 -3.59 -7.58
C ASP A 87 10.31 -3.34 -6.63
N ALA A 88 10.09 -3.39 -5.32
CA ALA A 88 11.16 -3.32 -4.32
C ALA A 88 12.14 -4.49 -4.47
N ARG A 89 11.66 -5.72 -4.71
CA ARG A 89 12.50 -6.90 -4.91
C ARG A 89 13.34 -6.78 -6.19
N GLY A 90 12.74 -6.35 -7.30
CA GLY A 90 13.45 -6.16 -8.58
C GLY A 90 14.57 -5.13 -8.48
N VAL A 91 14.32 -4.03 -7.75
CA VAL A 91 15.33 -3.00 -7.47
C VAL A 91 16.47 -3.53 -6.58
N LEU A 92 16.13 -4.26 -5.51
CA LEU A 92 17.11 -4.79 -4.56
C LEU A 92 17.97 -5.92 -5.14
N LEU A 93 17.41 -6.73 -6.05
CA LEU A 93 18.13 -7.79 -6.78
C LEU A 93 18.90 -7.25 -8.00
N GLY A 94 18.79 -5.95 -8.30
CA GLY A 94 19.55 -5.28 -9.35
C GLY A 94 19.15 -5.67 -10.78
N SER A 95 17.99 -6.30 -10.98
CA SER A 95 17.60 -6.84 -12.28
C SER A 95 16.89 -5.82 -13.17
N GLU A 96 16.09 -4.88 -12.63
CA GLU A 96 15.27 -3.96 -13.45
C GLU A 96 14.98 -2.61 -12.73
N LEU A 97 14.87 -1.52 -13.51
CA LEU A 97 14.36 -0.23 -13.03
C LEU A 97 12.83 -0.31 -12.90
N PRO A 98 12.21 0.27 -11.86
CA PRO A 98 10.75 0.26 -11.68
C PRO A 98 10.12 1.32 -12.59
N VAL A 99 10.20 1.13 -13.91
CA VAL A 99 9.57 1.96 -14.96
C VAL A 99 8.24 1.34 -15.40
N ASP A 100 7.64 0.54 -14.53
CA ASP A 100 6.40 -0.16 -14.82
C ASP A 100 5.16 0.68 -14.46
N HIS A 101 4.05 0.41 -15.16
CA HIS A 101 2.75 1.06 -14.95
C HIS A 101 2.13 0.74 -13.57
N GLY A 102 2.73 -0.20 -12.82
CA GLY A 102 2.31 -0.59 -11.48
C GLY A 102 2.41 0.55 -10.46
N LEU A 103 3.47 1.36 -10.52
CA LEU A 103 3.65 2.48 -9.58
C LEU A 103 2.56 3.54 -9.77
N LEU A 104 2.23 3.84 -11.03
CA LEU A 104 1.15 4.77 -11.38
C LEU A 104 -0.19 4.25 -10.87
N TYR A 105 -0.46 2.95 -11.03
CA TYR A 105 -1.67 2.32 -10.48
C TYR A 105 -1.77 2.48 -8.96
N VAL A 106 -0.69 2.21 -8.22
CA VAL A 106 -0.65 2.40 -6.76
C VAL A 106 -0.92 3.86 -6.39
N LEU A 107 -0.34 4.82 -7.11
CA LEU A 107 -0.58 6.25 -6.87
C LEU A 107 -2.03 6.65 -7.16
N VAL A 108 -2.62 6.17 -8.25
CA VAL A 108 -4.03 6.44 -8.60
C VAL A 108 -4.96 5.85 -7.55
N VAL A 109 -4.75 4.60 -7.14
CA VAL A 109 -5.53 3.95 -6.07
C VAL A 109 -5.41 4.74 -4.77
N SER A 110 -4.21 5.17 -4.41
CA SER A 110 -3.98 5.96 -3.20
C SER A 110 -4.66 7.33 -3.27
N ALA A 111 -4.64 7.99 -4.43
CA ALA A 111 -5.31 9.27 -4.62
C ALA A 111 -6.85 9.14 -4.53
N VAL A 112 -7.42 8.07 -5.09
CA VAL A 112 -8.85 7.76 -4.96
C VAL A 112 -9.21 7.49 -3.50
N LEU A 113 -8.43 6.68 -2.78
CA LEU A 113 -8.63 6.42 -1.35
C LEU A 113 -8.53 7.71 -0.52
N ALA A 114 -7.51 8.53 -0.75
CA ALA A 114 -7.31 9.78 -0.04
C ALA A 114 -8.46 10.77 -0.30
N SER A 115 -8.89 10.93 -1.56
CA SER A 115 -10.02 11.80 -1.90
C SER A 115 -11.33 11.32 -1.27
N LEU A 116 -11.58 10.01 -1.24
CA LEU A 116 -12.74 9.43 -0.57
C LEU A 116 -12.68 9.68 0.95
N ALA A 117 -11.52 9.48 1.56
CA ALA A 117 -11.29 9.74 2.99
C ALA A 117 -11.52 11.21 3.35
N THR A 118 -10.96 12.14 2.57
CA THR A 118 -11.17 13.58 2.78
C THR A 118 -12.64 13.97 2.54
N PHE A 119 -13.29 13.40 1.52
CA PHE A 119 -14.72 13.63 1.29
C PHE A 119 -15.58 13.16 2.46
N LEU A 120 -15.32 11.96 2.99
CA LEU A 120 -15.99 11.44 4.19
C LEU A 120 -15.74 12.37 5.37
N LEU A 121 -14.48 12.74 5.65
CA LEU A 121 -14.12 13.66 6.72
C LEU A 121 -14.87 14.99 6.61
N VAL A 122 -14.84 15.67 5.45
CA VAL A 122 -15.52 16.96 5.24
C VAL A 122 -17.04 16.83 5.31
N ARG A 123 -17.61 15.73 4.80
CA ARG A 123 -19.05 15.46 4.86
C ARG A 123 -19.52 15.29 6.31
N TYR A 124 -18.69 14.66 7.15
CA TYR A 124 -19.01 14.32 8.53
C TYR A 124 -18.52 15.33 9.56
N ASP A 125 -17.60 16.24 9.23
CA ASP A 125 -17.20 17.38 10.07
C ASP A 125 -18.42 18.26 10.46
N ARG A 126 -19.47 18.24 9.63
CA ARG A 126 -20.77 18.88 9.91
C ARG A 126 -21.60 18.20 11.01
N LEU A 127 -21.27 16.98 11.44
CA LEU A 127 -21.99 16.20 12.46
C LEU A 127 -21.28 16.16 13.82
N TYR A 128 -20.00 16.58 13.89
CA TYR A 128 -19.23 16.64 15.14
C TYR A 128 -19.82 17.53 16.25
N PRO A 129 -20.55 18.63 15.98
CA PRO A 129 -21.10 19.46 17.07
C PRO A 129 -22.18 18.78 17.93
N LYS A 130 -22.81 17.69 17.46
CA LYS A 130 -23.99 17.11 18.12
C LYS A 130 -23.70 15.97 19.11
N VAL A 131 -22.53 15.36 19.07
CA VAL A 131 -22.23 14.17 19.89
C VAL A 131 -21.54 14.52 21.22
N LEU A 132 -21.01 15.74 21.35
CA LEU A 132 -20.36 16.23 22.58
C LEU A 132 -21.33 16.94 23.54
N THR A 133 -22.63 17.00 23.23
CA THR A 133 -23.62 17.72 24.05
C THR A 133 -24.79 16.86 24.55
N SER A 134 -24.72 15.53 24.44
CA SER A 134 -25.75 14.64 24.98
C SER A 134 -25.22 13.67 26.01
#